data_AF-A0A968UAC9-F1
#
_entry.id   AF-A0A968UAC9-F1
#
_cell.length_a   1.000
_cell.length_b   1.000
_cell.length_c   1.000
_cell.angle_alpha   90.00
_cell.angle_beta   90.00
_cell.angle_gamma   90.00
#
_symmetry.space_group_name_H-M   'P 1'
#
loop_
_entity.id
_entity.type
_entity.pdbx_description
1 polymer ?
#
loop_
_entity_poly.entity_id
_entity_poly.type
_entity_poly.pdbx_seq_one_letter_code
_entity_poly.pdbx_strand_id
1 'polypeptide(L)'
;MEQYAQRLLSQVKAKHPILVGLSFGGLVAVEMAKQCQPAQVILLSSAKTAAEIPIYFKLFRWLPVQRIIPFKQLLWAVYGIINWLFGLDMQTERDLLKEILIDTDPGFLRWAMERVVTWRNQEVPGNLVHIHGGRDRVFPPLFPQPRHRHPRWRPPDGDKPS
;
A
#
# COMPACT_ATOMS: atom_id res chain seq x y z
N MET A 1 -3.63 -7.19 -13.26
CA MET A 1 -3.08 -6.06 -12.47
C MET A 1 -2.06 -5.31 -13.29
N GLU A 2 -1.12 -6.03 -13.91
CA GLU A 2 -0.19 -5.53 -14.92
C GLU A 2 -0.80 -4.58 -15.97
N GLN A 3 -1.87 -4.97 -16.68
CA GLN A 3 -2.54 -4.10 -17.66
C GLN A 3 -3.08 -2.79 -17.04
N TYR A 4 -3.55 -2.84 -15.79
CA TYR A 4 -4.01 -1.64 -15.10
C TYR A 4 -2.84 -0.72 -14.73
N ALA A 5 -1.71 -1.30 -14.29
CA ALA A 5 -0.47 -0.57 -14.08
C ALA A 5 0.03 0.08 -15.38
N GLN A 6 -0.02 -0.62 -16.51
CA GLN A 6 0.35 -0.08 -17.82
C GLN A 6 -0.53 1.12 -18.21
N ARG A 7 -1.86 1.02 -18.00
CA ARG A 7 -2.81 2.12 -18.24
C ARG A 7 -2.58 3.33 -17.34
N LEU A 8 -2.05 3.15 -16.13
CA LEU A 8 -1.65 4.26 -15.27
C LEU A 8 -0.33 4.87 -15.71
N LEU A 9 0.62 4.04 -16.12
CA LEU A 9 1.92 4.49 -16.62
C LEU A 9 1.81 5.35 -17.88
N SER A 10 0.81 5.13 -18.73
CA SER A 10 0.60 5.99 -19.91
C SER A 10 0.33 7.46 -19.58
N GLN A 11 -0.05 7.77 -18.34
CA GLN A 11 -0.27 9.13 -17.84
C GLN A 11 0.99 9.72 -17.19
N VAL A 12 2.02 8.90 -16.94
CA VAL A 12 3.27 9.32 -16.30
C VAL A 12 4.24 9.83 -17.37
N LYS A 13 4.59 11.11 -17.29
CA LYS A 13 5.51 11.76 -18.24
C LYS A 13 6.99 11.64 -17.86
N ALA A 14 7.28 11.33 -16.60
CA ALA A 14 8.65 11.25 -16.10
C ALA A 14 9.33 9.95 -16.55
N LYS A 15 10.61 10.04 -16.96
CA LYS A 15 11.41 8.88 -17.40
C LYS A 15 11.70 7.88 -16.26
N HIS A 16 12.00 8.40 -15.07
CA HIS A 16 12.26 7.62 -13.86
C HIS A 16 11.37 8.16 -12.73
N PRO A 17 10.07 7.80 -12.70
CA PRO A 17 9.14 8.38 -11.73
C PRO A 17 9.46 7.92 -10.30
N ILE A 18 9.04 8.72 -9.32
CA ILE A 18 8.89 8.26 -7.94
C ILE A 18 7.46 7.76 -7.80
N LEU A 19 7.29 6.49 -7.44
CA LEU A 19 5.98 5.87 -7.27
C LEU A 19 5.66 5.84 -5.77
N VAL A 20 4.52 6.40 -5.39
CA VAL A 20 4.03 6.35 -4.01
C VAL A 20 2.70 5.61 -4.01
N GLY A 21 2.59 4.56 -3.20
CA GLY A 21 1.41 3.72 -3.15
C GLY A 21 0.96 3.41 -1.74
N LEU A 22 -0.33 3.62 -1.48
CA LEU A 22 -1.00 3.31 -0.23
C LEU A 22 -1.89 2.08 -0.42
N SER A 23 -1.84 1.10 0.49
CA SER A 23 -2.74 -0.07 0.48
C SER A 23 -2.77 -0.75 -0.90
N PHE A 24 -3.94 -0.90 -1.53
CA PHE A 24 -4.08 -1.43 -2.89
C PHE A 24 -3.21 -0.70 -3.93
N GLY A 25 -3.09 0.63 -3.82
CA GLY A 25 -2.26 1.45 -4.70
C GLY A 25 -0.78 1.08 -4.61
N GLY A 26 -0.31 0.54 -3.48
CA GLY A 26 1.05 0.04 -3.35
C GLY A 26 1.31 -1.24 -4.16
N LEU A 27 0.36 -2.18 -4.22
CA LEU A 27 0.46 -3.35 -5.11
C LEU A 27 0.54 -2.90 -6.58
N VAL A 28 -0.27 -1.91 -6.94
CA VAL A 28 -0.24 -1.32 -8.29
C VAL A 28 1.10 -0.63 -8.56
N ALA A 29 1.65 0.13 -7.60
CA ALA A 29 2.96 0.76 -7.71
C ALA A 29 4.08 -0.26 -7.91
N VAL A 30 4.02 -1.42 -7.23
CA VAL A 30 4.95 -2.53 -7.45
C VAL A 30 4.82 -3.10 -8.87
N GLU A 31 3.61 -3.28 -9.39
CA GLU A 31 3.39 -3.73 -10.77
C GLU A 31 3.84 -2.69 -11.82
N MET A 32 3.70 -1.39 -11.51
CA MET A 32 4.23 -0.31 -12.35
C MET A 32 5.76 -0.31 -12.35
N ALA A 33 6.39 -0.57 -11.20
CA ALA A 33 7.84 -0.57 -11.06
C ALA A 33 8.54 -1.61 -11.97
N LYS A 34 7.88 -2.72 -12.27
CA LYS A 34 8.34 -3.73 -13.23
C LYS A 34 8.44 -3.22 -14.66
N GLN A 35 7.67 -2.19 -15.00
CA GLN A 35 7.48 -1.73 -16.37
C GLN A 35 8.21 -0.40 -16.67
N CYS A 36 8.56 0.40 -15.66
CA CYS A 36 9.02 1.79 -15.87
C CYS A 36 10.34 2.19 -15.18
N GLN A 37 11.07 1.26 -14.55
CA GLN A 37 12.35 1.54 -13.88
C GLN A 37 12.31 2.84 -13.04
N PRO A 38 11.46 2.91 -12.00
CA PRO A 38 11.26 4.13 -11.22
C PRO A 38 12.54 4.55 -10.51
N ALA A 39 12.66 5.83 -10.14
CA ALA A 39 13.75 6.32 -9.31
C ALA A 39 13.61 5.85 -7.85
N GLN A 40 12.37 5.71 -7.36
CA GLN A 40 12.06 5.16 -6.04
C GLN A 40 10.62 4.63 -5.99
N VAL A 41 10.38 3.60 -5.18
CA VAL A 41 9.04 3.12 -4.84
C VAL A 41 8.82 3.29 -3.34
N ILE A 42 7.79 4.04 -2.95
CA ILE A 42 7.42 4.25 -1.54
C ILE A 42 6.09 3.55 -1.28
N LEU A 43 6.10 2.54 -0.43
CA LEU A 43 4.91 1.83 0.01
C LEU A 43 4.48 2.31 1.39
N LEU A 44 3.19 2.59 1.54
CA LEU A 44 2.53 2.93 2.81
C LEU A 44 1.46 1.89 3.10
N SER A 45 1.55 1.22 4.26
CA SER A 45 0.55 0.23 4.71
C SER A 45 0.09 -0.72 3.59
N SER A 46 1.07 -1.35 2.91
CA SER A 46 0.85 -2.11 1.69
C SER A 46 1.71 -3.38 1.67
N ALA A 47 1.72 -4.10 0.56
CA ALA A 47 2.47 -5.32 0.37
C ALA A 47 3.48 -5.16 -0.78
N LYS A 48 4.71 -5.65 -0.58
CA LYS A 48 5.69 -5.78 -1.68
C LYS A 48 5.56 -7.12 -2.41
N THR A 49 5.09 -8.18 -1.74
CA THR A 49 4.90 -9.52 -2.33
C THR A 49 3.56 -10.14 -1.97
N ALA A 50 3.13 -11.15 -2.75
CA ALA A 50 1.92 -11.92 -2.47
C ALA A 50 2.02 -12.76 -1.19
N ALA A 51 3.23 -13.03 -0.69
CA ALA A 51 3.45 -13.70 0.59
C ALA A 51 2.98 -12.85 1.77
N GLU A 52 3.05 -11.53 1.64
CA GLU A 52 2.63 -10.57 2.67
C GLU A 52 1.13 -10.34 2.72
N ILE A 53 0.40 -10.73 1.67
CA ILE A 53 -1.07 -10.68 1.70
C ILE A 53 -1.57 -11.74 2.69
N PRO A 54 -2.39 -11.35 3.69
CA PRO A 54 -2.91 -12.27 4.68
C PRO A 54 -3.70 -13.42 4.08
N ILE A 55 -3.60 -14.57 4.76
CA ILE A 55 -4.23 -15.80 4.30
C ILE A 55 -5.75 -15.65 4.23
N TYR A 56 -6.40 -14.92 5.14
CA TYR A 56 -7.86 -14.70 5.07
C TYR A 56 -8.32 -13.97 3.81
N PHE A 57 -7.50 -13.09 3.22
CA PHE A 57 -7.79 -12.54 1.88
C PHE A 57 -7.74 -13.64 0.81
N LYS A 58 -6.79 -14.57 0.92
CA LYS A 58 -6.66 -15.71 0.00
C LYS A 58 -7.82 -16.70 0.14
N LEU A 59 -8.51 -16.76 1.28
CA LEU A 59 -9.73 -17.56 1.43
C LEU A 59 -10.89 -17.01 0.58
N PHE A 60 -10.98 -15.68 0.40
CA PHE A 60 -11.98 -15.07 -0.51
C PHE A 60 -11.74 -15.38 -1.99
N ARG A 61 -10.64 -16.06 -2.35
CA ARG A 61 -10.36 -16.54 -3.71
C ARG A 61 -11.40 -17.55 -4.21
N TRP A 62 -11.99 -18.29 -3.28
CA TRP A 62 -12.92 -19.39 -3.59
C TRP A 62 -14.39 -18.96 -3.53
N LEU A 63 -14.69 -17.82 -2.89
CA LEU A 63 -16.02 -17.25 -3.04
C LEU A 63 -16.09 -16.58 -4.41
N PRO A 64 -17.14 -16.84 -5.22
CA PRO A 64 -17.49 -15.99 -6.34
C PRO A 64 -18.07 -14.67 -5.79
N VAL A 65 -17.27 -13.94 -5.00
CA VAL A 65 -17.58 -12.65 -4.39
C VAL A 65 -18.15 -11.72 -5.46
N GLN A 66 -17.54 -11.79 -6.65
CA GLN A 66 -17.90 -11.09 -7.88
C GLN A 66 -19.33 -11.31 -8.41
N ARG A 67 -20.00 -12.41 -8.05
CA ARG A 67 -21.30 -12.78 -8.62
C ARG A 67 -22.45 -12.77 -7.61
N ILE A 68 -22.16 -12.78 -6.30
CA ILE A 68 -23.19 -13.06 -5.27
C ILE A 68 -23.20 -12.03 -4.14
N ILE A 69 -22.07 -11.39 -3.80
CA ILE A 69 -22.03 -10.52 -2.62
C ILE A 69 -22.66 -9.14 -2.92
N PRO A 70 -23.72 -8.74 -2.19
CA PRO A 70 -24.31 -7.42 -2.25
C PRO A 70 -23.28 -6.32 -1.91
N PHE A 71 -23.36 -5.20 -2.62
CA PHE A 71 -22.40 -4.09 -2.48
C PHE A 71 -22.24 -3.61 -1.03
N LYS A 72 -23.33 -3.53 -0.26
CA LYS A 72 -23.28 -3.14 1.17
C LYS A 72 -22.40 -4.08 2.02
N GLN A 73 -22.47 -5.39 1.78
CA GLN A 73 -21.68 -6.37 2.53
C GLN A 73 -20.19 -6.29 2.15
N LEU A 74 -19.93 -6.05 0.87
CA LEU A 74 -18.59 -5.76 0.36
C LEU A 74 -17.99 -4.51 1.02
N LEU A 75 -18.73 -3.40 1.02
CA LEU A 75 -18.30 -2.15 1.68
C LEU A 75 -17.97 -2.39 3.15
N TRP A 76 -18.81 -3.11 3.89
CA TRP A 76 -18.58 -3.43 5.29
C TRP A 76 -17.33 -4.31 5.51
N ALA A 77 -17.08 -5.28 4.63
CA ALA A 77 -15.88 -6.11 4.70
C ALA A 77 -14.61 -5.26 4.49
N VAL A 78 -14.59 -4.43 3.46
CA VAL A 78 -13.45 -3.52 3.17
C VAL A 78 -13.27 -2.50 4.28
N TYR A 79 -14.35 -1.90 4.78
CA TYR A 79 -14.32 -0.99 5.91
C TYR A 79 -13.73 -1.66 7.15
N GLY A 80 -14.16 -2.88 7.49
CA GLY A 80 -13.63 -3.64 8.62
C GLY A 80 -12.14 -3.94 8.49
N ILE A 81 -11.69 -4.33 7.30
CA ILE A 81 -10.28 -4.55 6.96
C ILE A 81 -9.46 -3.27 7.17
N ILE A 82 -9.91 -2.15 6.62
CA ILE A 82 -9.16 -0.88 6.65
C ILE A 82 -9.14 -0.31 8.08
N ASN A 83 -10.28 -0.33 8.78
CA ASN A 83 -10.35 0.09 10.17
C ASN A 83 -9.40 -0.71 11.06
N TRP A 84 -9.28 -2.02 10.82
CA TRP A 84 -8.35 -2.88 11.55
C TRP A 84 -6.88 -2.72 11.10
N LEU A 85 -6.62 -2.43 9.83
CA LEU A 85 -5.29 -2.13 9.27
C LEU A 85 -4.68 -0.86 9.85
N PHE A 86 -5.42 0.24 9.76
CA PHE A 86 -4.93 1.56 10.13
C PHE A 86 -5.13 1.87 11.61
N GLY A 87 -5.89 1.02 12.33
CA GLY A 87 -6.20 1.25 13.74
C GLY A 87 -6.84 2.62 13.93
N LEU A 88 -7.84 2.92 13.09
CA LEU A 88 -8.50 4.24 13.08
C LEU A 88 -9.18 4.45 14.43
N ASP A 89 -8.52 5.21 15.29
CA ASP A 89 -8.96 5.49 16.67
C ASP A 89 -9.84 6.74 16.72
N MET A 90 -9.67 7.66 15.75
CA MET A 90 -10.46 8.89 15.67
C MET A 90 -11.71 8.70 14.81
N GLN A 91 -12.84 9.29 15.25
CA GLN A 91 -14.09 9.29 14.49
C GLN A 91 -13.90 9.94 13.11
N THR A 92 -13.16 11.04 13.03
CA THR A 92 -12.89 11.76 11.77
C THR A 92 -12.21 10.89 10.71
N GLU A 93 -11.26 10.04 11.09
CA GLU A 93 -10.59 9.15 10.13
C GLU A 93 -11.53 8.03 9.63
N ARG A 94 -12.40 7.54 10.51
CA ARG A 94 -13.42 6.54 10.16
C ARG A 94 -14.45 7.11 9.22
N ASP A 95 -14.91 8.34 9.46
CA ASP A 95 -15.91 9.01 8.63
C ASP A 95 -15.34 9.32 7.25
N LEU A 96 -14.12 9.86 7.17
CA LEU A 96 -13.43 10.10 5.90
C LEU A 96 -13.25 8.81 5.09
N LEU A 97 -12.83 7.71 5.74
CA LEU A 97 -12.72 6.42 5.08
C LEU A 97 -14.07 5.95 4.54
N LYS A 98 -15.13 6.12 5.33
CA LYS A 98 -16.47 5.69 4.96
C LYS A 98 -16.99 6.47 3.75
N GLU A 99 -16.75 7.78 3.70
CA GLU A 99 -17.03 8.62 2.54
C GLU A 99 -16.27 8.14 1.30
N ILE A 100 -14.95 7.93 1.40
CA ILE A 100 -14.13 7.41 0.29
C ILE A 100 -14.69 6.08 -0.23
N LEU A 101 -15.09 5.18 0.67
CA LEU A 101 -15.65 3.88 0.29
C LEU A 101 -17.04 3.99 -0.37
N ILE A 102 -17.88 4.92 0.09
CA ILE A 102 -19.22 5.16 -0.48
C ILE A 102 -19.11 5.79 -1.88
N ASP A 103 -18.18 6.71 -2.07
CA ASP A 103 -17.93 7.39 -3.35
C ASP A 103 -17.16 6.52 -4.35
N THR A 104 -16.57 5.41 -3.90
CA THR A 104 -15.86 4.47 -4.76
C THR A 104 -16.84 3.65 -5.61
N ASP A 105 -16.58 3.58 -6.91
CA ASP A 105 -17.36 2.75 -7.83
C ASP A 105 -17.41 1.27 -7.36
N PRO A 106 -18.62 0.68 -7.23
CA PRO A 106 -18.78 -0.72 -6.84
C PRO A 106 -18.04 -1.72 -7.73
N GLY A 107 -17.99 -1.43 -9.04
CA GLY A 107 -17.31 -2.27 -10.03
C GLY A 107 -15.80 -2.26 -9.79
N PHE A 108 -15.22 -1.08 -9.58
CA PHE A 108 -13.82 -0.90 -9.25
C PHE A 108 -13.46 -1.60 -7.94
N LEU A 109 -14.24 -1.45 -6.88
CA LEU A 109 -13.93 -2.07 -5.58
C LEU A 109 -13.93 -3.60 -5.68
N ARG A 110 -14.93 -4.16 -6.37
CA ARG A 110 -15.04 -5.59 -6.66
C ARG A 110 -13.83 -6.10 -7.45
N TRP A 111 -13.48 -5.38 -8.53
CA TRP A 111 -12.31 -5.68 -9.34
C TRP A 111 -11.01 -5.58 -8.53
N ALA A 112 -10.85 -4.55 -7.71
CA ALA A 112 -9.65 -4.32 -6.91
C ALA A 112 -9.41 -5.47 -5.93
N MET A 113 -10.44 -5.90 -5.20
CA MET A 113 -10.36 -7.08 -4.35
C MET A 113 -9.96 -8.34 -5.12
N GLU A 114 -10.60 -8.58 -6.26
CA GLU A 114 -10.26 -9.74 -7.10
C GLU A 114 -8.79 -9.70 -7.48
N ARG A 115 -8.26 -8.52 -7.83
CA ARG A 115 -6.83 -8.33 -8.13
C ARG A 115 -5.93 -8.55 -6.92
N VAL A 116 -6.29 -8.09 -5.73
CA VAL A 116 -5.53 -8.37 -4.48
C VAL A 116 -5.44 -9.87 -4.24
N VAL A 117 -6.57 -10.57 -4.30
CA VAL A 117 -6.66 -12.00 -3.98
C VAL A 117 -5.97 -12.88 -5.04
N THR A 118 -5.99 -12.43 -6.29
CA THR A 118 -5.32 -13.12 -7.42
C THR A 118 -3.88 -12.67 -7.63
N TRP A 119 -3.36 -11.72 -6.84
CA TRP A 119 -2.01 -11.20 -7.01
C TRP A 119 -0.97 -12.26 -6.62
N ARG A 120 0.02 -12.48 -7.50
CA ARG A 120 1.05 -13.52 -7.35
C ARG A 120 2.48 -12.99 -7.41
N ASN A 121 2.66 -11.69 -7.23
CA ASN A 121 3.97 -11.08 -7.32
C ASN A 121 4.94 -11.64 -6.26
N GLN A 122 6.16 -11.96 -6.70
CA GLN A 122 7.27 -12.35 -5.83
C GLN A 122 8.46 -11.38 -5.93
N GLU A 123 8.43 -10.45 -6.89
CA GLU A 123 9.52 -9.52 -7.16
C GLU A 123 9.40 -8.26 -6.30
N VAL A 124 10.49 -7.89 -5.63
CA VAL A 124 10.57 -6.64 -4.86
C VAL A 124 11.42 -5.65 -5.65
N PRO A 125 10.91 -4.45 -5.98
CA PRO A 125 11.71 -3.41 -6.60
C PRO A 125 12.95 -3.06 -5.76
N GLY A 126 14.13 -2.97 -6.38
CA GLY A 126 15.40 -2.79 -5.66
C GLY A 126 15.54 -1.47 -4.90
N ASN A 127 14.78 -0.45 -5.30
CA ASN A 127 14.75 0.90 -4.72
C ASN A 127 13.43 1.18 -3.98
N LEU A 128 12.99 0.19 -3.19
CA LEU A 128 11.74 0.24 -2.44
C LEU A 128 11.96 0.67 -0.99
N VAL A 129 11.24 1.71 -0.57
CA VAL A 129 11.07 2.13 0.82
C VAL A 129 9.68 1.70 1.26
N HIS A 130 9.59 0.96 2.37
CA HIS A 130 8.31 0.53 2.92
C HIS A 130 8.10 1.12 4.31
N ILE A 131 7.14 2.03 4.42
CA ILE A 131 6.74 2.65 5.67
C ILE A 131 5.50 1.91 6.20
N HIS A 132 5.68 1.30 7.37
CA HIS A 132 4.60 0.64 8.10
C HIS A 132 4.15 1.55 9.24
N GLY A 133 2.85 1.68 9.45
CA GLY A 133 2.34 2.34 10.65
C GLY A 133 2.76 1.56 11.89
N GLY A 134 3.02 2.24 13.01
CA GLY A 134 3.42 1.60 14.28
C GLY A 134 2.41 0.61 14.85
N ARG A 135 1.20 0.53 14.26
CA ARG A 135 0.12 -0.41 14.61
C ARG A 135 -0.38 -1.22 13.40
N ASP A 136 0.34 -1.23 12.28
CA ASP A 136 -0.06 -1.98 11.10
C ASP A 136 0.04 -3.50 11.37
N ARG A 137 -1.10 -4.18 11.45
CA ARG A 137 -1.21 -5.58 11.91
C ARG A 137 -1.08 -6.61 10.81
N VAL A 138 -1.11 -6.18 9.55
CA VAL A 138 -1.15 -7.07 8.37
C VAL A 138 0.21 -7.31 7.78
N PHE A 139 1.02 -6.26 7.78
CA PHE A 139 2.35 -6.26 7.20
C PHE A 139 3.32 -6.08 8.37
N PRO A 140 3.58 -7.14 9.16
CA PRO A 140 4.55 -7.02 10.24
C PRO A 140 5.90 -6.57 9.65
N PRO A 141 6.66 -5.71 10.35
CA PRO A 141 8.00 -5.35 9.92
C PRO A 141 8.86 -6.61 9.95
N LEU A 142 8.97 -7.29 8.80
CA LEU A 142 9.75 -8.51 8.64
C LEU A 142 11.26 -8.25 8.67
N PHE A 143 11.70 -7.00 8.80
CA PHE A 143 13.11 -6.64 8.92
C PHE A 143 13.38 -5.71 10.11
N PRO A 144 14.51 -5.91 10.82
CA PRO A 144 15.02 -4.91 11.74
C PRO A 144 15.25 -3.62 10.96
N GLN A 145 14.56 -2.55 11.39
CA GLN A 145 14.82 -1.20 10.92
C GLN A 145 16.34 -0.97 10.90
N PRO A 146 16.98 -0.63 9.76
CA PRO A 146 18.32 -0.09 9.83
C PRO A 146 18.20 1.18 10.66
N ARG A 147 18.75 1.15 11.88
CA ARG A 147 18.87 2.36 12.70
C ARG A 147 19.79 3.30 11.94
N HIS A 148 19.22 4.16 11.10
CA HIS A 148 19.89 5.39 10.70
C HIS A 148 19.99 6.24 11.97
N ARG A 149 21.06 6.01 12.75
CA ARG A 149 21.55 7.00 13.69
C ARG A 149 22.06 8.14 12.81
N HIS A 150 21.32 9.24 12.77
CA HIS A 150 21.89 10.50 12.33
C HIS A 150 23.20 10.72 13.11
N PRO A 151 24.34 11.02 12.46
CA PRO A 151 25.51 11.48 13.17
C PRO A 151 25.05 12.72 13.95
N ARG A 152 25.20 12.67 15.27
CA ARG A 152 24.92 13.79 16.16
C ARG A 152 25.79 14.94 15.66
N TRP A 153 25.16 15.99 15.13
CA TRP A 153 25.85 17.17 14.63
C TRP A 153 26.76 17.70 15.75
N ARG A 154 28.06 17.77 15.48
CA ARG A 154 29.05 18.35 16.36
C ARG A 154 29.39 19.73 15.76
N PRO A 155 29.13 20.85 16.46
CA PRO A 155 29.57 22.15 15.97
C PRO A 155 31.10 22.15 15.80
N PRO A 156 31.64 22.85 14.78
CA PRO A 156 33.07 23.07 14.68
C PRO A 156 33.53 23.94 15.85
N ASP A 157 34.64 23.56 16.48
CA ASP A 157 35.33 24.37 17.49
C ASP A 157 35.70 25.72 16.87
N GLY A 158 35.04 26.79 17.33
CA GLY A 158 35.25 28.15 16.86
C GLY A 158 35.15 29.14 18.01
N ASP A 159 36.32 29.70 18.33
CA ASP A 159 36.60 30.92 19.10
C ASP A 159 36.18 30.99 20.58
N LYS A 160 37.17 30.74 21.45
CA LYS A 160 37.27 31.42 22.74
C LYS A 160 37.72 32.88 22.49
N PRO A 161 37.00 33.89 22.97
CA PRO A 161 37.58 35.21 23.14
C PRO A 161 38.46 35.22 24.40
N SER A 162 39.58 35.92 24.23
CA SER A 162 40.61 36.31 25.21
C SER A 162 40.08 36.93 26.50
#